data_AF-A0A6V7FKA0-F1
#
_entry.id   AF-A0A6V7FKA0-F1
#
_cell.length_a   1.000
_cell.length_b   1.000
_cell.length_c   1.000
_cell.angle_alpha   90.00
_cell.angle_beta   90.00
_cell.angle_gamma   90.00
#
_symmetry.space_group_name_H-M   'P 1'
#
loop_
_entity.id
_entity.type
_entity.pdbx_description
1 polymer ?
#
loop_
_entity_poly.entity_id
_entity_poly.type
_entity_poly.pdbx_seq_one_letter_code
_entity_poly.pdbx_strand_id
1 'polypeptide(L)'
;MFMNLSSAAQEESAKNHYFSSSKKEAKDFAMFADMNNPALLRTIGVRSSFNLISDPRTGGTAYMTGQSIPSKFVLGSKNSSPGKNAQVFKKEMHAAGYEVSTEQAGALLRDVQSDSDDDNFPDPDDFIMSRLRG
;
A
#
# COMPACT_ATOMS: atom_id res chain seq x y z
N MET A 1 8.85 -23.77 12.19
CA MET A 1 7.46 -23.78 12.73
C MET A 1 6.59 -23.18 11.64
N PHE A 2 5.83 -24.03 10.94
CA PHE A 2 4.99 -23.63 9.81
C PHE A 2 3.88 -22.71 10.32
N MET A 3 3.99 -21.41 10.05
CA MET A 3 2.80 -20.59 10.07
C MET A 3 1.98 -21.02 8.85
N ASN A 4 0.78 -21.53 9.10
CA ASN A 4 -0.31 -21.59 8.13
C ASN A 4 -0.60 -20.17 7.62
N LEU A 5 0.27 -19.67 6.74
CA LEU A 5 0.16 -18.36 6.12
C LEU A 5 -1.05 -18.27 5.17
N SER A 6 -1.69 -19.40 4.84
CA SER A 6 -2.76 -19.46 3.82
C SER A 6 -4.19 -19.23 4.32
N SER A 7 -4.46 -19.14 5.62
CA SER A 7 -5.82 -18.87 6.11
C SER A 7 -5.86 -17.81 7.21
N ALA A 8 -4.96 -17.90 8.20
CA ALA A 8 -4.91 -16.88 9.24
C ALA A 8 -4.47 -15.51 8.70
N ALA A 9 -3.48 -15.47 7.79
CA ALA A 9 -3.06 -14.22 7.17
C ALA A 9 -4.14 -13.65 6.23
N GLN A 10 -4.89 -14.52 5.53
CA GLN A 10 -6.05 -14.13 4.71
C GLN A 10 -7.20 -13.60 5.56
N GLU A 11 -7.51 -14.23 6.69
CA GLU A 11 -8.52 -13.75 7.64
C GLU A 11 -8.13 -12.41 8.28
N GLU A 12 -6.84 -12.20 8.50
CA GLU A 12 -6.32 -10.95 9.05
C GLU A 12 -6.27 -9.84 7.99
N SER A 13 -5.93 -10.15 6.74
CA SER A 13 -5.99 -9.22 5.60
C SER A 13 -7.42 -8.87 5.20
N ALA A 14 -8.38 -9.77 5.44
CA ALA A 14 -9.81 -9.47 5.31
C ALA A 14 -10.29 -8.44 6.35
N LYS A 15 -9.58 -8.31 7.47
CA LYS A 15 -9.95 -7.41 8.59
C LYS A 15 -9.09 -6.14 8.65
N ASN A 16 -7.92 -6.12 8.03
CA ASN A 16 -6.96 -5.03 8.13
C ASN A 16 -6.36 -4.66 6.77
N HIS A 17 -6.17 -3.37 6.55
CA HIS A 17 -5.32 -2.84 5.48
C HIS A 17 -3.90 -2.64 5.99
N TYR A 18 -2.92 -3.13 5.23
CA TYR A 18 -1.50 -3.01 5.55
C TYR A 18 -0.83 -1.88 4.77
N PHE A 19 0.06 -1.16 5.44
CA PHE A 19 0.84 -0.08 4.88
C PHE A 19 2.32 -0.29 5.21
N SER A 20 3.17 -0.25 4.19
CA SER A 20 4.61 -0.17 4.34
C SER A 20 5.18 0.84 3.35
N SER A 21 6.24 1.54 3.76
CA SER A 21 7.06 2.36 2.86
C SER A 21 8.12 1.53 2.12
N SER A 22 8.32 0.27 2.50
CA SER A 22 9.26 -0.65 1.83
C SER A 22 8.56 -1.35 0.66
N LYS A 23 9.08 -1.16 -0.56
CA LYS A 23 8.57 -1.85 -1.76
C LYS A 23 8.60 -3.37 -1.59
N LYS A 24 9.65 -3.90 -0.95
CA LYS A 24 9.80 -5.33 -0.70
C LYS A 24 8.70 -5.85 0.24
N GLU A 25 8.47 -5.18 1.36
CA GLU A 25 7.46 -5.61 2.34
C GLU A 25 6.04 -5.45 1.79
N ALA A 26 5.76 -4.37 1.06
CA ALA A 26 4.48 -4.19 0.40
C ALA A 26 4.19 -5.38 -0.53
N LYS A 27 5.17 -5.79 -1.34
CA LYS A 27 5.09 -6.96 -2.21
C LYS A 27 4.83 -8.25 -1.43
N ASP A 28 5.59 -8.48 -0.35
CA ASP A 28 5.42 -9.65 0.51
C ASP A 28 3.98 -9.69 1.09
N PHE A 29 3.44 -8.56 1.57
CA PHE A 29 2.06 -8.48 2.07
C PHE A 29 1.00 -8.73 1.02
N ALA A 30 1.16 -8.17 -0.19
CA ALA A 30 0.22 -8.42 -1.27
C ALA A 30 0.15 -9.92 -1.62
N MET A 31 1.31 -10.58 -1.65
CA MET A 31 1.40 -12.04 -1.84
C MET A 31 0.74 -12.82 -0.71
N PHE A 32 0.89 -12.40 0.55
CA PHE A 32 0.25 -13.08 1.68
C PHE A 32 -1.26 -12.85 1.75
N ALA A 33 -1.76 -11.73 1.24
CA ALA A 33 -3.19 -11.40 1.28
C ALA A 33 -3.99 -12.27 0.29
N ASP A 34 -3.52 -12.40 -0.95
CA ASP A 34 -4.03 -13.33 -1.95
C ASP A 34 -2.87 -13.74 -2.86
N MET A 35 -2.43 -14.98 -2.76
CA MET A 35 -1.31 -15.50 -3.55
C MET A 35 -1.66 -15.65 -5.04
N ASN A 36 -2.94 -15.81 -5.37
CA ASN A 36 -3.41 -15.98 -6.75
C ASN A 36 -3.74 -14.65 -7.41
N ASN A 37 -4.14 -13.65 -6.62
CA ASN A 37 -4.50 -12.32 -7.10
C ASN A 37 -3.89 -11.22 -6.20
N PRO A 38 -2.55 -11.12 -6.10
CA PRO A 38 -1.91 -10.15 -5.23
C PRO A 38 -2.22 -8.72 -5.69
N ALA A 39 -2.73 -7.90 -4.78
CA ALA A 39 -3.09 -6.51 -5.07
C ALA A 39 -2.23 -5.53 -4.27
N LEU A 40 -1.60 -4.59 -4.96
CA LEU A 40 -0.86 -3.48 -4.38
C LEU A 40 -1.58 -2.16 -4.65
N LEU A 41 -1.89 -1.42 -3.60
CA LEU A 41 -2.51 -0.10 -3.70
C LEU A 41 -1.57 0.96 -3.12
N ARG A 42 -1.41 2.07 -3.84
CA ARG A 42 -0.70 3.25 -3.34
C ARG A 42 -1.69 4.19 -2.69
N THR A 43 -1.32 4.75 -1.54
CA THR A 43 -2.19 5.60 -0.73
C THR A 43 -1.47 6.86 -0.29
N ILE A 44 -2.23 7.93 -0.02
CA ILE A 44 -1.71 9.26 0.34
C ILE A 44 -2.27 9.72 1.68
N GLY A 45 -1.49 10.49 2.44
CA GLY A 45 -1.94 11.09 3.70
C GLY A 45 -2.39 10.07 4.75
N VAL A 46 -1.89 8.83 4.70
CA VAL A 46 -2.43 7.76 5.55
C VAL A 46 -2.12 8.03 7.02
N ARG A 47 -0.89 8.44 7.33
CA ARG A 47 -0.45 8.70 8.71
C ARG A 47 -1.18 9.88 9.38
N SER A 48 -1.66 10.84 8.59
CA SER A 48 -2.41 12.00 9.08
C SER A 48 -3.92 11.74 9.17
N SER A 49 -4.43 10.68 8.52
CA SER A 49 -5.87 10.48 8.29
C SER A 49 -6.47 9.22 8.90
N PHE A 50 -5.64 8.27 9.35
CA PHE A 50 -6.10 7.00 9.91
C PHE A 50 -5.37 6.68 11.21
N ASN A 51 -6.07 5.95 12.09
CA ASN A 51 -5.45 5.38 13.27
C ASN A 51 -4.69 4.13 12.84
N LEU A 52 -3.37 4.26 12.81
CA LEU A 52 -2.45 3.19 12.46
C LEU A 52 -1.91 2.52 13.71
N ILE A 53 -1.93 1.20 13.72
CA ILE A 53 -1.21 0.40 14.71
C ILE A 53 -0.02 -0.28 14.03
N SER A 54 1.06 -0.45 14.77
CA SER A 54 2.25 -1.15 14.28
C SER A 54 1.93 -2.64 14.13
N ASP A 55 2.33 -3.26 13.02
CA ASP A 55 2.16 -4.71 12.86
C ASP A 55 3.23 -5.44 13.68
N PRO A 56 2.85 -6.17 14.76
CA PRO A 56 3.80 -6.82 15.65
C PRO A 56 4.64 -7.89 14.94
N ARG A 57 4.18 -8.43 13.80
CA ARG A 57 4.89 -9.48 13.04
C ARG A 57 6.04 -8.93 12.21
N THR A 58 6.05 -7.63 11.96
CA THR A 58 7.11 -6.97 11.18
C THR A 58 8.20 -6.33 12.02
N GLY A 59 8.10 -6.38 13.35
CA GLY A 59 8.99 -5.60 14.21
C GLY A 59 8.80 -4.10 14.06
N GLY A 60 7.63 -3.67 13.56
CA GLY A 60 7.21 -2.28 13.45
C GLY A 60 7.65 -1.53 12.19
N THR A 61 8.12 -2.24 11.17
CA THR A 61 8.37 -1.65 9.85
C THR A 61 7.10 -1.44 9.04
N ALA A 62 6.03 -2.17 9.36
CA ALA A 62 4.71 -2.01 8.77
C ALA A 62 3.65 -1.52 9.76
N TYR A 63 2.60 -0.93 9.20
CA TYR A 63 1.44 -0.43 9.90
C TYR A 63 0.18 -1.11 9.37
N MET A 64 -0.85 -1.19 10.21
CA MET A 64 -2.16 -1.70 9.83
C MET A 64 -3.29 -0.85 10.39
N THR A 65 -4.45 -0.95 9.75
CA THR A 65 -5.71 -0.38 10.27
C THR A 65 -6.90 -1.25 9.85
N GLY A 66 -7.87 -1.41 10.75
CA GLY A 66 -9.16 -2.02 10.43
C GLY A 66 -10.18 -1.02 9.86
N GLN A 67 -9.82 0.25 9.74
CA GLN A 67 -10.69 1.28 9.17
C GLN A 67 -10.77 1.14 7.65
N SER A 68 -11.98 1.17 7.08
CA SER A 68 -12.11 1.24 5.62
C SER A 68 -11.40 2.47 5.06
N ILE A 69 -10.66 2.30 3.96
CA ILE A 69 -9.93 3.39 3.30
C ILE A 69 -10.81 4.02 2.21
N PRO A 70 -11.24 5.28 2.34
CA PRO A 70 -12.00 5.93 1.29
C PRO A 70 -11.19 6.09 0.00
N SER A 71 -11.83 5.91 -1.15
CA SER A 71 -11.19 5.98 -2.48
C SER A 71 -10.42 7.28 -2.77
N LYS A 72 -10.76 8.39 -2.11
CA LYS A 72 -10.01 9.66 -2.21
C LYS A 72 -8.57 9.57 -1.70
N PHE A 73 -8.25 8.57 -0.88
CA PHE A 73 -6.89 8.32 -0.38
C PHE A 73 -6.15 7.27 -1.20
N VAL A 74 -6.83 6.61 -2.14
CA VAL A 74 -6.26 5.60 -3.03
C VAL A 74 -5.83 6.30 -4.32
N LEU A 75 -4.62 6.00 -4.76
CA LEU A 75 -4.11 6.42 -6.05
C LEU A 75 -4.57 5.42 -7.12
N GLY A 76 -5.24 5.93 -8.15
CA GLY A 76 -5.53 5.15 -9.36
C GLY A 76 -4.30 5.03 -10.25
N SER A 77 -4.48 4.47 -11.45
CA SER A 77 -3.41 4.37 -12.46
C SER A 77 -2.73 5.71 -12.74
N LYS A 78 -1.44 5.67 -13.06
CA LYS A 78 -0.62 6.82 -13.47
C LYS A 78 -1.28 7.68 -14.56
N ASN A 79 -2.00 7.03 -15.47
CA ASN A 79 -2.66 7.68 -16.62
C ASN A 79 -4.10 8.15 -16.32
N SER A 80 -4.62 7.93 -15.12
CA SER A 80 -5.96 8.39 -14.74
C SER A 80 -6.01 9.90 -14.54
N SER A 81 -7.12 10.57 -14.86
CA SER A 81 -7.26 12.01 -14.60
C SER A 81 -7.20 12.37 -13.11
N PRO A 82 -6.66 13.55 -12.73
CA PRO A 82 -6.71 14.07 -11.36
C PRO A 82 -8.12 13.98 -10.77
N GLY A 83 -8.23 13.35 -9.59
CA GLY A 83 -9.50 13.15 -8.91
C GLY A 83 -9.48 13.75 -7.50
N LYS A 84 -10.37 13.26 -6.63
CA LYS A 84 -10.44 13.68 -5.21
C LYS A 84 -9.11 13.49 -4.44
N ASN A 85 -8.24 12.59 -4.91
CA ASN A 85 -6.91 12.37 -4.37
C ASN A 85 -5.96 13.57 -4.54
N ALA A 86 -6.06 14.31 -5.64
CA ALA A 86 -5.26 15.52 -5.85
C ALA A 86 -5.55 16.59 -4.79
N GLN A 87 -6.80 16.69 -4.33
CA GLN A 87 -7.17 17.61 -3.25
C GLN A 87 -6.60 17.19 -1.90
N VAL A 88 -6.57 15.89 -1.61
CA VAL A 88 -5.92 15.36 -0.40
C VAL A 88 -4.43 15.68 -0.44
N PHE A 89 -3.75 15.38 -1.55
CA PHE A 89 -2.32 15.65 -1.67
C PHE A 89 -1.98 17.13 -1.64
N LYS A 90 -2.79 17.99 -2.28
CA LYS A 90 -2.64 19.44 -2.14
C LYS A 90 -2.66 19.88 -0.67
N LYS A 91 -3.57 19.34 0.15
CA LYS A 91 -3.62 19.64 1.59
C LYS A 91 -2.38 19.17 2.33
N GLU A 92 -1.89 17.97 2.03
CA GLU A 92 -0.64 17.44 2.59
C GLU A 92 0.57 18.31 2.19
N MET A 93 0.65 18.74 0.93
CA MET A 93 1.70 19.66 0.45
C MET A 93 1.64 21.02 1.15
N HIS A 94 0.45 21.59 1.30
CA HIS A 94 0.25 22.82 2.05
C HIS A 94 0.66 22.67 3.52
N ALA A 95 0.30 21.55 4.17
CA ALA A 95 0.73 21.27 5.55
C ALA A 95 2.26 21.15 5.67
N ALA A 96 2.94 20.72 4.61
CA ALA A 96 4.39 20.69 4.51
C ALA A 96 5.03 22.03 4.07
N GLY A 97 4.23 23.10 3.88
CA GLY A 97 4.71 24.45 3.54
C GLY A 97 4.82 24.74 2.04
N TYR A 98 4.23 23.92 1.18
CA TYR A 98 4.23 24.12 -0.28
C TYR A 98 2.87 24.57 -0.81
N GLU A 99 2.86 25.60 -1.64
CA GLU A 99 1.66 26.05 -2.36
C GLU A 99 1.64 25.51 -3.78
N VAL A 100 0.59 24.73 -4.11
CA VAL A 100 0.38 24.16 -5.44
C VAL A 100 -1.09 24.24 -5.85
N SER A 101 -1.34 24.32 -7.16
CA SER A 101 -2.68 24.13 -7.71
C SER A 101 -3.13 22.67 -7.57
N THR A 102 -4.44 22.42 -7.71
CA THR A 102 -4.96 21.04 -7.65
C THR A 102 -4.44 20.22 -8.84
N GLU A 103 -4.27 20.84 -9.99
CA GLU A 103 -3.73 20.26 -11.22
C GLU A 103 -2.25 19.88 -11.03
N GLN A 104 -1.45 20.78 -10.43
CA GLN A 104 -0.05 20.52 -10.10
C GLN A 104 0.10 19.37 -9.09
N ALA A 105 -0.69 19.38 -8.01
CA ALA A 105 -0.73 18.28 -7.05
C ALA A 105 -1.11 16.95 -7.73
N GLY A 106 -2.10 16.98 -8.62
CA GLY A 106 -2.48 15.83 -9.44
C GLY A 106 -1.35 15.32 -10.32
N ALA A 107 -0.64 16.20 -11.02
CA ALA A 107 0.49 15.83 -11.87
C ALA A 107 1.63 15.20 -11.06
N LEU A 108 2.02 15.83 -9.95
CA LEU A 108 3.09 15.35 -9.06
C LEU A 108 2.77 13.95 -8.49
N LEU A 109 1.53 13.72 -8.05
CA LEU A 109 1.09 12.41 -7.58
C LEU A 109 1.28 11.29 -8.59
N ARG A 110 1.25 11.59 -9.89
CA ARG A 110 1.35 10.61 -10.97
C ARG A 110 2.77 10.45 -11.45
N ASP A 111 3.53 11.53 -11.43
CA ASP A 111 4.93 11.53 -11.84
C ASP A 111 5.76 10.53 -11.00
N VAL A 112 5.52 10.53 -9.69
CA VAL A 112 6.19 9.62 -8.73
C VAL A 112 5.60 8.20 -8.70
N GLN A 113 4.50 7.94 -9.42
CA GLN A 113 3.99 6.58 -9.55
C GLN A 113 4.87 5.79 -10.51
N SER A 114 5.30 4.61 -10.05
CA SER A 114 5.85 3.59 -10.92
C SER A 114 4.84 3.32 -12.04
N ASP A 115 5.31 3.39 -13.28
CA ASP A 115 4.60 2.99 -14.49
C ASP A 115 4.59 1.47 -14.69
N SER A 116 5.37 0.75 -13.88
CA SER A 116 5.33 -0.70 -13.84
C SER A 116 4.00 -1.15 -13.23
N ASP A 117 3.03 -1.44 -14.09
CA ASP A 117 2.03 -2.49 -13.83
C ASP A 117 2.73 -3.86 -13.58
N ASP A 118 4.03 -3.93 -13.90
CA ASP A 118 4.93 -5.04 -13.63
C ASP A 118 5.51 -5.01 -12.20
N ASP A 119 4.63 -4.95 -11.18
CA ASP A 119 4.99 -5.52 -9.88
C ASP A 119 5.08 -7.04 -10.07
N ASN A 120 6.16 -7.47 -10.73
CA ASN A 120 6.32 -8.83 -11.21
C ASN A 120 6.47 -9.75 -10.00
N PHE A 121 5.39 -10.42 -9.60
CA PHE A 121 5.39 -11.28 -8.43
C PHE A 121 6.11 -12.60 -8.77
N PRO A 122 7.01 -13.10 -7.90
CA PRO A 122 7.56 -14.44 -8.08
C PRO A 122 6.43 -15.47 -8.09
N ASP A 123 6.66 -16.62 -8.70
CA ASP A 123 5.75 -17.76 -8.59
C ASP A 123 5.46 -18.03 -7.09
N PRO A 124 4.21 -18.33 -6.72
CA PRO A 124 3.85 -18.57 -5.33
C PRO A 124 4.71 -19.62 -4.62
N ASP A 125 5.16 -20.66 -5.34
CA ASP A 125 6.01 -21.71 -4.77
C ASP A 125 7.43 -21.20 -4.50
N ASP A 126 8.00 -20.43 -5.43
CA ASP A 126 9.30 -19.79 -5.27
C ASP A 126 9.29 -18.78 -4.11
N PHE A 127 8.20 -18.03 -3.97
CA PHE A 127 7.99 -17.10 -2.86
C PHE A 127 8.03 -17.82 -1.51
N ILE A 128 7.25 -18.91 -1.37
CA ILE A 128 7.21 -19.71 -0.14
C ILE A 128 8.60 -20.30 0.16
N MET A 129 9.26 -20.89 -0.84
CA MET A 129 10.57 -21.53 -0.67
C MET A 129 11.65 -20.53 -0.24
N SER A 130 11.64 -19.31 -0.79
CA SER A 130 12.61 -18.26 -0.42
C SER A 130 12.51 -17.83 1.05
N ARG A 131 11.32 -17.91 1.65
CA ARG A 131 11.07 -17.50 3.03
C ARG A 131 11.30 -18.63 4.05
N LEU A 132 11.23 -19.88 3.61
CA LEU A 132 11.50 -21.07 4.44
C LEU A 132 12.99 -21.39 4.55
N ARG A 133 13.80 -20.99 3.57
CA ARG A 133 15.24 -21.28 3.50
C ARG A 133 16.16 -20.21 4.10
N GLY A 134 15.61 -19.32 4.94
CA GLY A 134 16.31 -18.18 5.54
C GLY A 134 17.76 -18.45 5.92
#